data_AF-A0A662V4V1-F1
#
_entry.id   AF-A0A662V4V1-F1
#
_cell.length_a   1.000
_cell.length_b   1.000
_cell.length_c   1.000
_cell.angle_alpha   90.00
_cell.angle_beta   90.00
_cell.angle_gamma   90.00
#
_symmetry.space_group_name_H-M   'P 1'
#
loop_
_entity.id
_entity.type
_entity.pdbx_description
1 polymer ?
#
loop_
_entity_poly.entity_id
_entity_poly.type
_entity_poly.pdbx_seq_one_letter_code
_entity_poly.pdbx_strand_id
1 'polypeptide(L)' 'MFVDREFELDVLNDVWSRGIPSLIVIYGRRRVGKTALSRMFLKGKGGLYVIVNYEDVDAALRDLEDQVSEVMG' A
#
# COMPACT_ATOMS: atom_id res chain seq x y z
N MET A 1 -13.40 -10.32 -3.46
CA MET A 1 -14.06 -10.26 -2.14
C MET A 1 -12.96 -10.16 -1.08
N PHE A 2 -12.90 -9.04 -0.33
CA PHE A 2 -12.02 -8.88 0.82
C PHE A 2 -12.90 -9.14 2.05
N VAL A 3 -12.59 -10.18 2.81
CA VAL A 3 -13.40 -10.65 3.94
C VAL A 3 -12.57 -10.45 5.19
N ASP A 4 -13.18 -9.89 6.24
CA ASP A 4 -12.50 -9.54 7.49
C ASP A 4 -11.47 -8.40 7.31
N ARG A 5 -10.96 -7.82 8.41
CA ARG A 5 -10.01 -6.68 8.46
C ARG A 5 -10.58 -5.26 8.36
N GLU A 6 -11.86 -5.06 8.68
CA GLU A 6 -12.45 -3.70 8.74
C GLU A 6 -11.72 -2.83 9.76
N PHE A 7 -11.43 -3.37 10.94
CA PHE A 7 -10.69 -2.65 11.99
C PHE A 7 -9.32 -2.15 11.53
N GLU A 8 -8.50 -3.01 10.92
CA GLU A 8 -7.17 -2.58 10.45
C GLU A 8 -7.27 -1.56 9.31
N LEU A 9 -8.26 -1.69 8.43
CA LEU A 9 -8.49 -0.73 7.36
C LEU A 9 -8.94 0.63 7.91
N ASP A 10 -9.79 0.64 8.92
CA ASP A 10 -10.25 1.85 9.61
C ASP A 10 -9.10 2.55 10.33
N VAL A 11 -8.19 1.82 10.98
CA VAL A 11 -6.98 2.38 11.57
C VAL A 11 -6.11 3.07 10.51
N LEU A 12 -5.92 2.44 9.34
CA LEU A 12 -5.16 3.04 8.25
C LEU A 12 -5.85 4.30 7.70
N ASN A 13 -7.18 4.27 7.55
CA ASN A 13 -7.98 5.40 7.07
C ASN A 13 -8.00 6.56 8.06
N ASP A 14 -8.11 6.29 9.36
CA ASP A 14 -8.07 7.31 10.40
C ASP A 14 -6.72 8.05 10.38
N VAL A 15 -5.62 7.31 10.33
CA VAL A 15 -4.27 7.90 10.24
C VAL A 15 -4.14 8.73 8.95
N TRP A 16 -4.61 8.22 7.82
CA TRP A 16 -4.61 8.96 6.55
C TRP A 16 -5.43 10.26 6.62
N SER A 17 -6.59 10.23 7.28
CA SER A 17 -7.49 11.39 7.36
C SER A 17 -6.93 12.57 8.15
N ARG A 18 -5.96 12.33 9.03
CA ARG A 18 -5.29 13.38 9.83
C ARG A 18 -4.45 14.33 8.98
N GLY A 19 -4.08 13.95 7.76
CA GLY A 19 -3.31 14.80 6.85
C GLY A 19 -1.88 15.12 7.32
N ILE A 20 -1.34 14.33 8.27
CA ILE A 20 0.02 14.50 8.80
C ILE A 20 0.93 13.35 8.34
N PRO A 21 2.24 13.60 8.15
CA PRO A 21 3.20 12.55 7.86
C PRO A 21 3.15 11.45 8.93
N SER A 22 3.01 10.19 8.51
CA SER A 22 2.83 9.05 9.39
C SER A 22 3.60 7.83 8.87
N LEU A 23 4.18 7.05 9.78
CA LEU A 23 4.81 5.76 9.48
C LEU A 23 3.99 4.64 10.13
N ILE A 24 3.53 3.69 9.31
CA ILE A 24 2.75 2.54 9.78
C ILE A 24 3.47 1.25 9.41
N VAL A 25 3.66 0.38 10.39
CA VAL A 25 4.27 -0.95 10.20
C VAL A 25 3.19 -2.02 10.28
N ILE A 26 2.91 -2.68 9.15
CA ILE A 26 1.98 -3.81 9.09
C ILE A 26 2.78 -5.12 9.24
N TYR A 27 2.60 -5.81 10.37
CA TYR A 27 3.33 -7.04 10.69
C TYR A 27 2.40 -8.23 10.92
N GLY A 28 2.96 -9.45 10.97
CA GLY A 28 2.21 -10.69 11.20
C GLY A 28 2.74 -11.87 10.37
N ARG A 29 2.19 -13.07 10.57
CA ARG A 29 2.66 -14.31 9.91
C ARG A 29 2.56 -14.25 8.37
N ARG A 30 3.33 -15.07 7.66
CA ARG A 30 3.27 -15.16 6.19
C ARG A 30 1.85 -15.58 5.75
N ARG A 31 1.33 -14.97 4.67
CA ARG A 31 0.01 -15.25 4.07
C ARG A 31 -1.24 -14.88 4.89
N VAL A 32 -1.13 -14.04 5.92
CA VAL A 32 -2.31 -13.56 6.70
C VAL A 32 -3.12 -12.43 6.05
N GLY A 33 -2.75 -12.01 4.82
CA GLY A 33 -3.49 -10.97 4.09
C GLY A 33 -2.90 -9.55 4.13
N LYS A 34 -1.69 -9.35 4.68
CA LYS A 34 -1.04 -8.01 4.76
C LYS A 34 -0.97 -7.29 3.41
N THR A 35 -0.50 -7.99 2.38
CA THR A 35 -0.44 -7.45 1.01
C THR A 35 -1.82 -7.04 0.48
N ALA A 36 -2.86 -7.83 0.78
CA ALA A 36 -4.21 -7.50 0.38
C ALA A 36 -4.74 -6.26 1.13
N LEU A 37 -4.45 -6.13 2.42
CA LEU A 37 -4.80 -4.95 3.22
C LEU A 37 -4.15 -3.67 2.66
N SER A 38 -2.83 -3.68 2.40
CA SER A 38 -2.12 -2.51 1.84
C SER A 38 -2.70 -2.09 0.48
N ARG A 39 -2.98 -3.05 -0.41
CA ARG A 39 -3.58 -2.76 -1.72
C ARG A 39 -5.01 -2.24 -1.59
N MET A 40 -5.81 -2.78 -0.68
CA MET A 40 -7.17 -2.28 -0.42
C MET A 40 -7.16 -0.88 0.16
N PHE A 41 -6.25 -0.59 1.09
CA PHE A 41 -6.09 0.74 1.66
C PHE A 41 -5.75 1.79 0.60
N LEU A 42 -4.90 1.47 -0.37
CA LEU A 42 -4.52 2.40 -1.45
C LEU A 42 -5.62 2.64 -2.48
N LYS A 43 -6.66 1.79 -2.57
CA LYS A 43 -7.73 1.99 -3.56
C LYS A 43 -8.41 3.35 -3.37
N GLY A 44 -8.46 4.14 -4.44
CA GLY A 44 -9.04 5.48 -4.44
C GLY A 44 -8.21 6.53 -3.69
N LYS A 45 -7.00 6.18 -3.24
CA LYS A 45 -6.00 7.11 -2.71
C LYS A 45 -4.87 7.19 -3.75
N GLY A 46 -4.52 8.38 -4.22
CA GLY A 46 -3.42 8.59 -5.18
C GLY A 46 -2.05 8.30 -4.56
N GLY A 47 -1.81 7.05 -4.17
CA GLY A 47 -0.61 6.59 -3.49
C GLY A 47 0.03 5.43 -4.22
N LEU A 48 1.34 5.29 -4.04
CA LEU A 48 2.16 4.32 -4.75
C LEU A 48 2.30 3.03 -3.94
N TYR A 49 2.35 1.89 -4.63
CA TYR A 49 2.58 0.57 -4.04
C TYR A 49 3.90 0.00 -4.57
N VAL A 50 4.97 0.14 -3.79
CA VAL A 50 6.33 -0.27 -4.20
C VAL A 50 6.71 -1.59 -3.55
N ILE A 51 7.08 -2.58 -4.37
CA ILE A 51 7.75 -3.81 -3.91
C ILE A 51 9.20 -3.74 -4.38
N VAL A 52 10.14 -3.66 -3.43
CA VAL A 52 11.58 -3.73 -3.74
C VAL A 52 12.03 -5.18 -3.61
N ASN A 53 12.36 -5.81 -4.75
CA ASN A 53 13.16 -7.03 -4.77
C ASN A 53 14.60 -6.65 -5.13
N TYR A 54 15.56 -6.97 -4.27
CA TYR A 54 16.97 -6.63 -4.48
C TYR A 54 17.60 -7.35 -5.67
N GLU A 55 16.97 -8.40 -6.18
CA GLU A 55 17.44 -9.17 -7.33
C GLU A 55 17.16 -8.47 -8.68
N ASP A 56 16.16 -7.58 -8.74
CA ASP A 56 15.74 -6.91 -9.97
C ASP A 56 15.23 -5.48 -9.68
N VAL A 57 16.19 -4.59 -9.41
CA VAL A 57 15.92 -3.18 -9.12
C VAL A 57 15.33 -2.45 -10.32
N ASP A 58 15.77 -2.79 -11.54
CA ASP A 58 15.32 -2.14 -12.77
C ASP A 58 13.82 -2.40 -13.00
N ALA A 59 13.34 -3.61 -12.73
CA ALA A 59 11.91 -3.91 -12.79
C ALA A 59 11.11 -3.09 -11.77
N ALA A 60 11.62 -2.93 -10.53
CA ALA A 60 10.94 -2.14 -9.50
C ALA A 60 10.90 -0.63 -9.86
N LEU A 61 11.94 -0.11 -10.51
CA LEU A 61 11.98 1.28 -10.98
C LEU A 61 10.96 1.52 -12.10
N ARG A 62 10.84 0.60 -13.06
CA ARG A 62 9.85 0.71 -14.14
C ARG A 62 8.42 0.67 -13.60
N ASP A 63 8.12 -0.25 -12.68
CA ASP A 63 6.81 -0.32 -12.02
C ASP A 63 6.48 0.98 -11.25
N LEU A 64 7.49 1.58 -10.61
CA LEU A 64 7.34 2.88 -9.96
C LEU A 64 7.05 4.00 -10.96
N GLU A 65 7.77 4.08 -12.08
CA GLU A 65 7.55 5.09 -13.14
C GLU A 65 6.13 5.00 -13.72
N ASP A 66 5.66 3.79 -13.98
CA ASP A 66 4.30 3.53 -14.48
C ASP A 66 3.24 3.99 -13.47
N GLN A 67 3.39 3.63 -12.19
CA GLN A 67 2.45 4.02 -11.13
C GLN A 67 2.45 5.54 -10.86
N VAL A 68 3.61 6.20 -10.91
CA VAL A 68 3.70 7.66 -10.75
C VAL A 68 2.95 8.36 -11.88
N SER A 69 3.09 7.87 -13.11
CA SER A 69 2.39 8.41 -14.27
C SER A 69 0.87 8.27 -14.15
N GLU A 70 0.38 7.13 -13.63
CA GLU A 70 -1.05 6.89 -13.39
C GLU A 70 -1.62 7.78 -12.27
N VAL A 71 -0.84 8.05 -11.22
CA VAL A 71 -1.28 8.86 -10.08
C VAL A 71 -1.23 10.37 -10.39
N MET A 72 -0.31 10.80 -11.26
CA MET A 72 -0.12 12.22 -11.62
C MET A 72 -0.93 12.66 -12.84
N GLY A 73 -1.36 11.72 -13.70
CA GLY A 73 -2.26 11.99 -14.83
C GLY A 73 -3.70 12.20 -14.40
#